data_AF-A0A2A9MJK7-F1
#
_entry.id   AF-A0A2A9MJK7-F1
#
_cell.length_a   1.000
_cell.length_b   1.000
_cell.length_c   1.000
_cell.angle_alpha   90.00
_cell.angle_beta   90.00
_cell.angle_gamma   90.00
#
_symmetry.space_group_name_H-M   'P 1'
#
loop_
_entity.id
_entity.type
_entity.pdbx_description
1 polymer ?
#
loop_
_entity_poly.entity_id
_entity_poly.type
_entity_poly.pdbx_seq_one_letter_code
_entity_poly.pdbx_strand_id
1 'polypeptide(L)'
;MSLFGAKPQAQATTGGLFGSSSSTGLGTGLFSSSTSSSLFPSTQAPATSSPAPAGGLFASSPAAAASAPALAAPAASSLSSLPLHQQQYVQVLGMRTQQAETLLSDDNLSMVNFLYQFDPTHAASRKNALLENQLQAFALQNPAEGSTLLSKWRKASTKNADPQSCQIIPIRGVKELAERVKMAAQATELLAETLGTVAKDTEKLMARNQQMCEKLDLVRQRHTSLSHEFIKVVNLVENVAVSRGVAEKNPRSEAANAQILASLEEDFPWEAWQRRIDLLRVWLSTLQRTNAVATGAPAPSESEQEGNSLLDKEQEDALVEILSAQTEAVEATTQCLGNTEQDVERLEAALECRRRRSADKHRL
;
A
#
# COMPACT_ATOMS: atom_id res chain seq x y z
N MET A 1 28.07 -41.63 35.24
CA MET A 1 28.73 -42.20 34.04
C MET A 1 27.95 -41.73 32.83
N SER A 2 28.63 -41.02 31.91
CA SER A 2 28.54 -41.09 30.43
C SER A 2 27.16 -41.16 29.75
N LEU A 3 26.88 -40.52 28.61
CA LEU A 3 27.61 -39.66 27.68
C LEU A 3 26.58 -39.17 26.63
N PHE A 4 26.91 -38.07 25.96
CA PHE A 4 26.25 -37.41 24.83
C PHE A 4 25.67 -38.29 23.70
N GLY A 5 24.68 -37.73 22.97
CA GLY A 5 24.73 -37.68 21.50
C GLY A 5 23.42 -37.87 20.74
N ALA A 6 22.83 -36.78 20.23
CA ALA A 6 22.12 -36.78 18.94
C ALA A 6 22.05 -35.34 18.38
N LYS A 7 22.49 -35.20 17.13
CA LYS A 7 22.71 -33.97 16.35
C LYS A 7 21.74 -34.03 15.16
N PRO A 8 21.05 -32.95 14.74
CA PRO A 8 20.45 -32.93 13.41
C PRO A 8 21.47 -32.46 12.38
N GLN A 9 21.47 -33.20 11.29
CA GLN A 9 22.39 -33.21 10.17
C GLN A 9 21.97 -32.17 9.14
N ALA A 10 22.93 -31.37 8.67
CA ALA A 10 22.80 -30.50 7.52
C ALA A 10 22.78 -31.34 6.23
N GLN A 11 21.95 -30.95 5.27
CA GLN A 11 21.98 -31.46 3.91
C GLN A 11 22.14 -30.29 2.94
N ALA A 12 23.24 -30.34 2.19
CA ALA A 12 23.59 -29.42 1.12
C ALA A 12 23.46 -30.15 -0.22
N THR A 13 23.01 -29.43 -1.25
CA THR A 13 23.22 -29.72 -2.70
C THR A 13 22.83 -28.45 -3.47
N THR A 14 23.80 -27.65 -3.93
CA THR A 14 24.34 -27.56 -5.32
C THR A 14 23.57 -26.62 -6.25
N GLY A 15 24.27 -25.61 -6.78
CA GLY A 15 23.83 -24.82 -7.93
C GLY A 15 24.55 -23.46 -8.01
N GLY A 16 25.70 -23.41 -8.69
CA GLY A 16 26.35 -22.15 -9.04
C GLY A 16 25.80 -21.53 -10.32
N LEU A 17 26.50 -20.49 -10.77
CA LEU A 17 26.57 -19.87 -12.10
C LEU A 17 25.91 -18.48 -12.26
N PHE A 18 26.72 -17.56 -12.82
CA PHE A 18 26.53 -16.14 -13.16
C PHE A 18 26.66 -15.16 -11.98
N GLY A 19 27.50 -14.14 -12.02
CA GLY A 19 28.34 -13.60 -13.07
C GLY A 19 28.66 -12.15 -12.70
N SER A 20 29.93 -11.87 -12.43
CA SER A 20 30.44 -10.53 -12.19
C SER A 20 30.36 -9.68 -13.46
N SER A 21 29.84 -8.46 -13.36
CA SER A 21 30.26 -7.37 -14.23
C SER A 21 30.27 -6.04 -13.46
N SER A 22 31.50 -5.56 -13.26
CA SER A 22 31.82 -4.17 -13.08
C SER A 22 31.29 -3.34 -14.25
N SER A 23 30.57 -2.24 -13.96
CA SER A 23 30.56 -1.08 -14.85
C SER A 23 30.62 0.21 -14.03
N THR A 24 31.76 0.87 -14.17
CA THR A 24 31.97 2.29 -13.92
C THR A 24 31.16 3.12 -14.92
N GLY A 25 30.38 4.10 -14.45
CA GLY A 25 29.70 5.05 -15.31
C GLY A 25 29.05 6.16 -14.49
N LEU A 26 29.65 7.35 -14.54
CA LEU A 26 29.14 8.60 -14.01
C LEU A 26 27.73 8.92 -14.57
N GLY A 27 26.84 9.42 -13.71
CA GLY A 27 25.52 9.90 -14.12
C GLY A 27 24.77 10.57 -12.97
N THR A 28 25.04 11.86 -12.78
CA THR A 28 24.19 12.90 -12.18
C THR A 28 22.76 12.50 -11.77
N GLY A 29 22.51 12.48 -10.46
CA GLY A 29 21.16 12.43 -9.89
C GLY A 29 20.47 13.79 -9.99
N LEU A 30 19.38 13.84 -10.75
CA LEU A 30 18.51 14.99 -10.94
C LEU A 30 17.06 14.47 -10.85
N PHE A 31 16.56 14.32 -9.62
CA PHE A 31 15.14 14.10 -9.37
C PHE A 31 14.52 15.41 -8.89
N SER A 32 14.12 16.23 -9.85
CA SER A 32 13.11 17.28 -9.66
C SER A 32 11.75 16.67 -9.99
N SER A 33 10.98 16.38 -8.94
CA SER A 33 9.54 16.13 -9.03
C SER A 33 8.82 17.48 -9.11
N SER A 34 8.21 17.77 -10.24
CA SER A 34 7.23 18.85 -10.39
C SER A 34 6.15 18.43 -11.39
N THR A 35 5.24 17.57 -10.93
CA THR A 35 3.92 17.45 -11.53
C THR A 35 3.03 18.56 -11.00
N SER A 36 2.82 19.56 -11.85
CA SER A 36 1.72 20.51 -11.81
C SER A 36 0.39 19.80 -12.11
N SER A 37 -0.55 19.84 -11.17
CA SER A 37 -1.96 19.55 -11.41
C SER A 37 -2.83 20.77 -11.03
N SER A 38 -3.57 21.22 -12.03
CA SER A 38 -4.69 22.16 -12.05
C SER A 38 -5.65 22.03 -10.86
N LEU A 39 -6.05 23.12 -10.18
CA LEU A 39 -7.16 24.02 -10.57
C LEU A 39 -8.49 23.29 -10.81
N PHE A 40 -9.21 22.94 -9.73
CA PHE A 40 -10.55 23.43 -9.33
C PHE A 40 -11.10 22.59 -8.15
N PRO A 41 -11.68 23.20 -7.11
CA PRO A 41 -12.32 22.48 -6.00
C PRO A 41 -13.82 22.29 -6.23
N SER A 42 -14.37 21.19 -5.72
CA SER A 42 -15.80 21.00 -5.46
C SER A 42 -15.98 20.72 -3.98
N THR A 43 -16.74 21.51 -3.23
CA THR A 43 -18.13 21.24 -2.75
C THR A 43 -18.46 22.44 -1.80
N GLN A 44 -19.68 22.89 -1.48
CA GLN A 44 -20.91 22.20 -1.08
C GLN A 44 -22.07 23.23 -0.99
N ALA A 45 -23.31 22.73 -0.82
CA ALA A 45 -24.62 23.41 -0.85
C ALA A 45 -24.91 24.48 0.23
N PRO A 46 -26.11 25.11 0.17
CA PRO A 46 -26.95 25.11 1.38
C PRO A 46 -28.46 24.89 1.13
N ALA A 47 -29.15 24.53 2.22
CA ALA A 47 -30.58 24.26 2.30
C ALA A 47 -31.36 25.34 3.12
N THR A 48 -32.65 25.45 2.79
CA THR A 48 -33.82 25.93 3.59
C THR A 48 -34.00 27.43 3.96
N SER A 49 -35.07 28.05 3.42
CA SER A 49 -36.25 28.54 4.18
C SER A 49 -37.37 29.07 3.23
N SER A 50 -38.62 28.69 3.51
CA SER A 50 -39.90 29.11 2.88
C SER A 50 -40.47 30.39 3.56
N PRO A 51 -41.58 31.08 3.12
CA PRO A 51 -42.78 30.56 2.41
C PRO A 51 -43.48 31.45 1.32
N ALA A 52 -44.23 30.77 0.41
CA ALA A 52 -45.57 31.01 -0.23
C ALA A 52 -46.07 32.40 -0.72
N PRO A 53 -47.12 32.51 -1.60
CA PRO A 53 -47.73 31.56 -2.57
C PRO A 53 -48.03 32.14 -3.99
N ALA A 54 -48.30 31.29 -4.99
CA ALA A 54 -49.54 31.27 -5.83
C ALA A 54 -49.36 30.60 -7.23
N GLY A 55 -50.25 29.64 -7.54
CA GLY A 55 -50.64 29.18 -8.90
C GLY A 55 -49.68 28.18 -9.56
N GLY A 56 -49.93 26.85 -9.52
CA GLY A 56 -50.80 26.13 -10.47
C GLY A 56 -50.02 25.85 -11.78
N LEU A 57 -49.82 24.66 -12.32
CA LEU A 57 -50.57 23.41 -12.43
C LEU A 57 -49.47 22.35 -12.71
N PHE A 58 -49.36 21.24 -11.98
CA PHE A 58 -49.81 19.90 -12.38
C PHE A 58 -49.37 18.96 -11.25
N ALA A 59 -50.28 18.11 -10.77
CA ALA A 59 -49.95 17.02 -9.84
C ALA A 59 -50.60 15.70 -10.28
N SER A 60 -49.72 14.71 -10.48
CA SER A 60 -49.78 13.31 -10.04
C SER A 60 -50.94 12.37 -10.43
N SER A 61 -50.59 11.38 -11.28
CA SER A 61 -50.59 9.90 -11.07
C SER A 61 -51.92 9.17 -10.74
N PRO A 62 -52.07 7.81 -10.86
CA PRO A 62 -51.02 6.76 -10.94
C PRO A 62 -51.27 5.51 -11.85
N ALA A 63 -50.23 4.66 -11.89
CA ALA A 63 -50.21 3.18 -11.82
C ALA A 63 -50.77 2.26 -12.94
N ALA A 64 -49.82 1.49 -13.48
CA ALA A 64 -49.81 0.08 -13.89
C ALA A 64 -51.13 -0.74 -13.93
N ALA A 65 -51.37 -1.38 -15.09
CA ALA A 65 -51.77 -2.78 -15.17
C ALA A 65 -51.55 -3.36 -16.58
N ALA A 66 -51.17 -4.64 -16.58
CA ALA A 66 -51.54 -5.66 -17.56
C ALA A 66 -50.75 -5.78 -18.88
N SER A 67 -49.93 -6.83 -18.88
CA SER A 67 -49.90 -7.90 -19.89
C SER A 67 -49.60 -7.56 -21.35
N ALA A 68 -48.47 -8.07 -21.80
CA ALA A 68 -48.24 -8.46 -23.18
C ALA A 68 -49.46 -9.21 -23.76
N PRO A 69 -49.72 -9.02 -25.05
CA PRO A 69 -49.60 -10.19 -25.91
C PRO A 69 -48.57 -9.94 -27.01
N ALA A 70 -47.89 -11.03 -27.34
CA ALA A 70 -47.03 -11.16 -28.49
C ALA A 70 -47.67 -10.57 -29.76
N LEU A 71 -46.92 -9.72 -30.47
CA LEU A 71 -47.19 -9.48 -31.89
C LEU A 71 -46.22 -10.29 -32.74
N ALA A 72 -46.77 -11.37 -33.27
CA ALA A 72 -46.35 -11.95 -34.52
C ALA A 72 -46.62 -10.98 -35.68
N ALA A 73 -45.70 -10.98 -36.65
CA ALA A 73 -45.93 -10.84 -38.10
C ALA A 73 -46.58 -9.53 -38.65
N PRO A 74 -46.27 -9.16 -39.91
CA PRO A 74 -46.47 -7.81 -40.41
C PRO A 74 -47.91 -7.60 -40.88
N ALA A 75 -48.65 -6.71 -40.21
CA ALA A 75 -49.91 -6.17 -40.72
C ALA A 75 -49.61 -5.04 -41.73
N ALA A 76 -49.29 -5.42 -42.97
CA ALA A 76 -49.04 -4.48 -44.07
C ALA A 76 -50.33 -3.91 -44.71
N SER A 77 -51.52 -4.18 -44.17
CA SER A 77 -52.79 -4.04 -44.90
C SER A 77 -53.77 -2.97 -44.41
N SER A 78 -53.38 -2.05 -43.51
CA SER A 78 -54.28 -0.97 -43.04
C SER A 78 -53.74 0.46 -43.19
N LEU A 79 -52.61 0.65 -43.90
CA LEU A 79 -52.00 1.97 -44.06
C LEU A 79 -52.82 2.92 -44.96
N SER A 80 -53.69 2.41 -45.85
CA SER A 80 -54.41 3.19 -46.86
C SER A 80 -55.53 4.10 -46.33
N SER A 81 -55.85 4.07 -45.04
CA SER A 81 -56.92 4.90 -44.44
C SER A 81 -56.44 6.15 -43.70
N LEU A 82 -55.12 6.35 -43.56
CA LEU A 82 -54.56 7.51 -42.86
C LEU A 82 -54.38 8.72 -43.80
N PRO A 83 -54.53 9.97 -43.30
CA PRO A 83 -54.19 11.18 -44.04
C PRO A 83 -52.77 11.10 -44.59
N LEU A 84 -52.57 11.56 -45.84
CA LEU A 84 -51.31 11.43 -46.60
C LEU A 84 -50.05 11.80 -45.79
N HIS A 85 -50.13 12.88 -45.00
CA HIS A 85 -49.03 13.33 -44.15
C HIS A 85 -48.67 12.33 -43.03
N GLN A 86 -49.67 11.65 -42.46
CA GLN A 86 -49.48 10.68 -41.40
C GLN A 86 -48.91 9.36 -41.94
N GLN A 87 -49.28 8.96 -43.16
CA GLN A 87 -48.60 7.86 -43.87
C GLN A 87 -47.12 8.17 -44.09
N GLN A 88 -46.81 9.39 -44.57
CA GLN A 88 -45.42 9.78 -44.84
C GLN A 88 -44.57 9.81 -43.56
N TYR A 89 -45.13 10.26 -42.44
CA TYR A 89 -44.45 10.26 -41.15
C TYR A 89 -44.16 8.84 -40.63
N VAL A 90 -45.14 7.92 -40.72
CA VAL A 90 -44.95 6.52 -40.32
C VAL A 90 -43.93 5.81 -41.22
N GLN A 91 -43.91 6.14 -42.52
CA GLN A 91 -42.93 5.59 -43.46
C GLN A 91 -41.50 6.09 -43.17
N VAL A 92 -41.35 7.38 -42.85
CA VAL A 92 -40.06 7.95 -42.42
C VAL A 92 -39.59 7.35 -41.10
N LEU A 93 -40.50 7.17 -40.14
CA LEU A 93 -40.17 6.47 -38.88
C LEU A 93 -39.79 5.02 -39.12
N GLY A 94 -40.51 4.28 -39.97
CA GLY A 94 -40.19 2.90 -40.31
C GLY A 94 -38.82 2.77 -40.97
N MET A 95 -38.49 3.66 -41.91
CA MET A 95 -37.17 3.72 -42.52
C MET A 95 -36.08 4.06 -41.50
N ARG A 96 -36.35 4.99 -40.58
CA ARG A 96 -35.40 5.35 -39.52
C ARG A 96 -35.19 4.20 -38.53
N THR A 97 -36.23 3.46 -38.17
CA THR A 97 -36.16 2.30 -37.28
C THR A 97 -35.40 1.16 -37.95
N GLN A 98 -35.68 0.85 -39.22
CA GLN A 98 -34.91 -0.15 -39.97
C GLN A 98 -33.44 0.25 -40.15
N GLN A 99 -33.16 1.56 -40.35
CA GLN A 99 -31.81 2.08 -40.38
C GLN A 99 -31.11 1.98 -39.02
N ALA A 100 -31.82 2.23 -37.92
CA ALA A 100 -31.29 2.05 -36.58
C ALA A 100 -31.05 0.57 -36.25
N GLU A 101 -31.96 -0.33 -36.62
CA GLU A 101 -31.81 -1.78 -36.42
C GLU A 101 -30.66 -2.35 -37.24
N THR A 102 -30.51 -1.93 -38.49
CA THR A 102 -29.34 -2.30 -39.30
C THR A 102 -28.07 -1.77 -38.65
N LEU A 103 -27.99 -0.49 -38.27
CA LEU A 103 -26.82 0.08 -37.58
C LEU A 103 -26.48 -0.61 -36.24
N LEU A 104 -27.49 -1.11 -35.53
CA LEU A 104 -27.32 -1.86 -34.27
C LEU A 104 -27.10 -3.37 -34.47
N SER A 105 -27.17 -3.87 -35.71
CA SER A 105 -26.88 -5.25 -36.04
C SER A 105 -25.38 -5.52 -35.87
N ASP A 106 -25.02 -6.67 -35.29
CA ASP A 106 -23.62 -7.01 -34.97
C ASP A 106 -22.72 -7.14 -36.22
N ASP A 107 -23.32 -7.30 -37.41
CA ASP A 107 -22.62 -7.37 -38.70
C ASP A 107 -22.17 -6.00 -39.23
N ASN A 108 -22.58 -4.90 -38.59
CA ASN A 108 -22.21 -3.56 -39.05
C ASN A 108 -20.79 -3.18 -38.61
N LEU A 109 -19.83 -3.27 -39.54
CA LEU A 109 -18.41 -2.96 -39.33
C LEU A 109 -18.15 -1.49 -38.92
N SER A 110 -19.11 -0.60 -39.17
CA SER A 110 -19.08 0.79 -38.71
C SER A 110 -19.09 0.92 -37.18
N MET A 111 -19.69 -0.06 -36.48
CA MET A 111 -19.78 -0.15 -35.02
C MET A 111 -18.55 -0.77 -34.35
N VAL A 112 -17.51 -1.13 -35.11
CA VAL A 112 -16.28 -1.64 -34.50
C VAL A 112 -15.52 -0.52 -33.80
N ASN A 113 -15.27 -0.73 -32.52
CA ASN A 113 -14.44 0.10 -31.65
C ASN A 113 -13.30 -0.75 -31.07
N PHE A 114 -12.29 -0.09 -30.50
CA PHE A 114 -11.13 -0.75 -29.91
C PHE A 114 -11.07 -0.46 -28.42
N LEU A 115 -10.90 -1.51 -27.61
CA LEU A 115 -10.61 -1.40 -26.18
C LEU A 115 -9.20 -1.91 -25.88
N TYR A 116 -8.72 -1.55 -24.69
CA TYR A 116 -7.44 -1.97 -24.15
C TYR A 116 -7.68 -3.06 -23.10
N GLN A 117 -6.97 -4.18 -23.22
CA GLN A 117 -6.97 -5.25 -22.24
C GLN A 117 -5.53 -5.53 -21.81
N PHE A 118 -5.32 -5.65 -20.50
CA PHE A 118 -4.04 -6.08 -19.96
C PHE A 118 -3.75 -7.55 -20.35
N ASP A 119 -2.57 -7.79 -20.90
CA ASP A 119 -2.08 -9.10 -21.26
C ASP A 119 -1.06 -9.61 -20.22
N PRO A 120 -1.44 -10.58 -19.36
CA PRO A 120 -0.55 -11.10 -18.33
C PRO A 120 0.65 -11.87 -18.91
N THR A 121 0.60 -12.27 -20.19
CA THR A 121 1.71 -12.96 -20.85
C THR A 121 2.78 -12.04 -21.43
N HIS A 122 2.63 -10.71 -21.26
CA HIS A 122 3.53 -9.69 -21.83
C HIS A 122 3.75 -9.84 -23.35
N ALA A 123 2.79 -10.43 -24.06
CA ALA A 123 2.84 -10.67 -25.49
C ALA A 123 2.01 -9.64 -26.27
N ALA A 124 1.57 -8.56 -25.62
CA ALA A 124 0.68 -7.56 -26.19
C ALA A 124 1.26 -6.93 -27.46
N SER A 125 2.56 -6.61 -27.47
CA SER A 125 3.24 -6.06 -28.64
C SER A 125 3.12 -6.99 -29.87
N ARG A 126 3.37 -8.30 -29.69
CA ARG A 126 3.24 -9.30 -30.75
C ARG A 126 1.79 -9.48 -31.21
N LYS A 127 0.83 -9.51 -30.26
CA LYS A 127 -0.60 -9.64 -30.56
C LYS A 127 -1.14 -8.42 -31.30
N ASN A 128 -0.68 -7.22 -30.94
CA ASN A 128 -1.04 -5.96 -31.61
C ASN A 128 -0.48 -5.92 -33.03
N ALA A 129 0.77 -6.34 -33.25
CA ALA A 129 1.36 -6.45 -34.59
C ALA A 129 0.63 -7.48 -35.47
N LEU A 130 0.21 -8.61 -34.89
CA LEU A 130 -0.60 -9.61 -35.59
C LEU A 130 -1.96 -9.05 -36.00
N LEU A 131 -2.63 -8.32 -35.09
CA LEU A 131 -3.89 -7.66 -35.39
C LEU A 131 -3.71 -6.62 -36.50
N GLU A 132 -2.65 -5.82 -36.46
CA GLU A 132 -2.34 -4.86 -37.52
C GLU A 132 -2.22 -5.55 -38.88
N ASN A 133 -1.46 -6.64 -38.97
CA ASN A 133 -1.28 -7.39 -40.21
C ASN A 133 -2.61 -7.95 -40.75
N GLN A 134 -3.49 -8.43 -39.86
CA GLN A 134 -4.83 -8.88 -40.26
C GLN A 134 -5.69 -7.73 -40.80
N LEU A 135 -5.62 -6.56 -40.18
CA LEU A 135 -6.36 -5.37 -40.64
C LEU A 135 -5.82 -4.83 -41.96
N GLN A 136 -4.51 -4.89 -42.18
CA GLN A 136 -3.89 -4.53 -43.46
C GLN A 136 -4.34 -5.49 -44.57
N ALA A 137 -4.31 -6.81 -44.31
CA ALA A 137 -4.80 -7.81 -45.26
C ALA A 137 -6.30 -7.63 -45.58
N PHE A 138 -7.11 -7.29 -44.57
CA PHE A 138 -8.53 -7.00 -44.77
C PHE A 138 -8.76 -5.73 -45.61
N ALA A 139 -7.96 -4.68 -45.42
CA ALA A 139 -8.04 -3.46 -46.22
C ALA A 139 -7.68 -3.68 -47.70
N LEU A 140 -6.84 -4.67 -48.01
CA LEU A 140 -6.56 -5.06 -49.40
C LEU A 140 -7.75 -5.76 -50.07
N GLN A 141 -8.54 -6.52 -49.30
CA GLN A 141 -9.72 -7.23 -49.81
C GLN A 141 -10.94 -6.31 -49.90
N ASN A 142 -11.12 -5.43 -48.91
CA ASN A 142 -12.26 -4.50 -48.80
C ASN A 142 -11.75 -3.07 -48.59
N PRO A 143 -11.46 -2.32 -49.66
CA PRO A 143 -10.76 -1.03 -49.56
C PRO A 143 -11.57 0.06 -48.85
N ALA A 144 -12.89 0.12 -49.05
CA ALA A 144 -13.74 1.13 -48.40
C ALA A 144 -13.86 0.90 -46.89
N GLU A 145 -14.18 -0.33 -46.47
CA GLU A 145 -14.43 -0.63 -45.05
C GLU A 145 -13.13 -0.86 -44.28
N GLY A 146 -12.17 -1.60 -44.86
CA GLY A 146 -10.92 -1.93 -44.20
C GLY A 146 -10.01 -0.73 -43.99
N SER A 147 -10.00 0.26 -44.89
CA SER A 147 -9.22 1.49 -44.68
C SER A 147 -9.73 2.31 -43.48
N THR A 148 -11.05 2.38 -43.29
CA THR A 148 -11.64 3.08 -42.13
C THR A 148 -11.29 2.38 -40.82
N LEU A 149 -11.38 1.05 -40.78
CA LEU A 149 -11.12 0.25 -39.59
C LEU A 149 -9.63 0.23 -39.22
N LEU A 150 -8.75 0.14 -40.22
CA LEU A 150 -7.31 0.32 -40.06
C LEU A 150 -6.96 1.70 -39.49
N SER A 151 -7.63 2.77 -39.97
CA SER A 151 -7.41 4.13 -39.47
C SER A 151 -7.84 4.28 -38.01
N LYS A 152 -8.96 3.66 -37.61
CA LYS A 152 -9.42 3.62 -36.21
C LYS A 152 -8.43 2.85 -35.34
N TRP A 153 -7.92 1.71 -35.81
CA TRP A 153 -6.92 0.93 -35.09
C TRP A 153 -5.63 1.72 -34.89
N ARG A 154 -5.11 2.39 -35.94
CA ARG A 154 -3.91 3.24 -35.82
C ARG A 154 -4.10 4.33 -34.77
N LYS A 155 -5.26 4.98 -34.73
CA LYS A 155 -5.60 5.97 -33.70
C LYS A 155 -5.64 5.34 -32.29
N ALA A 156 -6.17 4.13 -32.14
CA ALA A 156 -6.16 3.42 -30.87
C ALA A 156 -4.74 3.00 -30.46
N SER A 157 -3.92 2.59 -31.42
CA SER A 157 -2.51 2.23 -31.22
C SER A 157 -1.68 3.42 -30.74
N THR A 158 -1.82 4.59 -31.35
CA THR A 158 -1.14 5.81 -30.91
C THR A 158 -1.59 6.30 -29.53
N LYS A 159 -2.82 5.95 -29.11
CA LYS A 159 -3.39 6.32 -27.81
C LYS A 159 -3.11 5.29 -26.72
N ASN A 160 -2.47 4.16 -27.05
CA ASN A 160 -2.16 3.12 -26.09
C ASN A 160 -1.05 3.62 -25.16
N ALA A 161 -1.36 3.77 -23.87
CA ALA A 161 -0.39 4.23 -22.87
C ALA A 161 0.76 3.21 -22.70
N ASP A 162 0.45 1.91 -22.74
CA ASP A 162 1.41 0.83 -22.52
C ASP A 162 1.36 -0.25 -23.61
N PRO A 163 2.06 -0.07 -24.74
CA PRO A 163 2.01 -1.01 -25.87
C PRO A 163 2.62 -2.38 -25.59
N GLN A 164 3.41 -2.53 -24.52
CA GLN A 164 4.05 -3.79 -24.14
C GLN A 164 3.16 -4.68 -23.27
N SER A 165 2.21 -4.10 -22.52
CA SER A 165 1.33 -4.81 -21.59
C SER A 165 -0.13 -4.76 -22.00
N CYS A 166 -0.55 -3.78 -22.80
CA CYS A 166 -1.94 -3.60 -23.21
C CYS A 166 -2.17 -4.06 -24.65
N GLN A 167 -2.98 -5.10 -24.79
CA GLN A 167 -3.48 -5.59 -26.07
C GLN A 167 -4.68 -4.75 -26.52
N ILE A 168 -4.70 -4.37 -27.79
CA ILE A 168 -5.82 -3.68 -28.44
C ILE A 168 -6.77 -4.74 -29.00
N ILE A 169 -8.04 -4.66 -28.63
CA ILE A 169 -9.05 -5.67 -29.00
C ILE A 169 -10.21 -4.98 -29.73
N PRO A 170 -10.56 -5.46 -30.94
CA PRO A 170 -11.76 -4.98 -31.62
C PRO A 170 -13.01 -5.51 -30.90
N ILE A 171 -14.01 -4.64 -30.74
CA ILE A 171 -15.33 -4.97 -30.21
C ILE A 171 -16.36 -4.58 -31.26
N ARG A 172 -17.25 -5.51 -31.59
CA ARG A 172 -18.31 -5.36 -32.57
C ARG A 172 -19.66 -5.26 -31.87
N GLY A 173 -20.33 -4.13 -32.08
CA GLY A 173 -21.69 -3.94 -31.59
C GLY A 173 -21.81 -3.87 -30.07
N VAL A 174 -23.07 -3.85 -29.61
CA VAL A 174 -23.40 -3.68 -28.18
C VAL A 174 -23.35 -5.01 -27.42
N LYS A 175 -23.53 -6.15 -28.10
CA LYS A 175 -23.52 -7.47 -27.45
C LYS A 175 -22.15 -7.85 -26.94
N GLU A 176 -21.11 -7.77 -27.77
CA GLU A 176 -19.72 -8.03 -27.34
C GLU A 176 -19.29 -7.05 -26.25
N LEU A 177 -19.72 -5.79 -26.34
CA LEU A 177 -19.47 -4.80 -25.29
C LEU A 177 -20.12 -5.21 -23.97
N ALA A 178 -21.38 -5.65 -23.98
CA ALA A 178 -22.08 -6.11 -22.79
C ALA A 178 -21.44 -7.36 -22.17
N GLU A 179 -20.96 -8.30 -22.99
CA GLU A 179 -20.19 -9.46 -22.51
C GLU A 179 -18.89 -9.02 -21.82
N ARG A 180 -18.17 -8.07 -22.40
CA ARG A 180 -16.94 -7.52 -21.80
C ARG A 180 -17.20 -6.78 -20.50
N VAL A 181 -18.29 -6.02 -20.41
CA VAL A 181 -18.70 -5.36 -19.15
C VAL A 181 -19.01 -6.41 -18.07
N LYS A 182 -19.67 -7.52 -18.42
CA LYS A 182 -19.89 -8.64 -17.48
C LYS A 182 -18.58 -9.29 -17.02
N MET A 183 -17.66 -9.55 -17.94
CA MET A 183 -16.34 -10.11 -17.61
C MET A 183 -15.54 -9.16 -16.71
N ALA A 184 -15.59 -7.86 -16.97
CA ALA A 184 -14.95 -6.86 -16.12
C ALA A 184 -15.57 -6.83 -14.71
N ALA A 185 -16.90 -6.90 -14.61
CA ALA A 185 -17.60 -6.97 -13.32
C ALA A 185 -17.20 -8.22 -12.51
N GLN A 186 -17.13 -9.38 -13.14
CA GLN A 186 -16.66 -10.62 -12.50
C GLN A 186 -15.20 -10.52 -12.04
N ALA A 187 -14.33 -9.93 -12.87
CA ALA A 187 -12.94 -9.72 -12.49
C ALA A 187 -12.80 -8.76 -11.30
N THR A 188 -13.60 -7.68 -11.25
CA THR A 188 -13.62 -6.77 -10.10
C THR A 188 -14.15 -7.41 -8.83
N GLU A 189 -15.11 -8.32 -8.94
CA GLU A 189 -15.63 -9.08 -7.78
C GLU A 189 -14.56 -10.02 -7.21
N LEU A 190 -13.85 -10.75 -8.07
CA LEU A 190 -12.72 -11.60 -7.66
C LEU A 190 -11.60 -10.77 -7.04
N LEU A 191 -11.28 -9.60 -7.60
CA LEU A 191 -10.30 -8.69 -7.01
C LEU A 191 -10.73 -8.19 -5.63
N ALA A 192 -12.02 -7.89 -5.43
CA ALA A 192 -12.54 -7.51 -4.13
C ALA A 192 -12.47 -8.66 -3.11
N GLU A 193 -12.78 -9.89 -3.52
CA GLU A 193 -12.67 -11.07 -2.68
C GLU A 193 -11.21 -11.33 -2.26
N THR A 194 -10.29 -11.32 -3.22
CA THR A 194 -8.86 -11.51 -2.95
C THR A 194 -8.30 -10.42 -2.05
N LEU A 195 -8.64 -9.15 -2.29
CA LEU A 195 -8.28 -8.05 -1.38
C LEU A 195 -8.84 -8.27 0.03
N GLY A 196 -10.08 -8.75 0.15
CA GLY A 196 -10.68 -9.11 1.43
C GLY A 196 -9.94 -10.24 2.17
N THR A 197 -9.40 -11.23 1.45
CA THR A 197 -8.54 -12.27 2.05
C THR A 197 -7.21 -11.70 2.53
N VAL A 198 -6.57 -10.85 1.74
CA VAL A 198 -5.31 -10.18 2.10
C VAL A 198 -5.52 -9.33 3.35
N ALA A 199 -6.60 -8.54 3.42
CA ALA A 199 -6.93 -7.74 4.59
C ALA A 199 -7.06 -8.59 5.86
N LYS A 200 -7.83 -9.69 5.80
CA LYS A 200 -7.98 -10.62 6.93
C LYS A 200 -6.66 -11.24 7.37
N ASP A 201 -5.78 -11.58 6.42
CA ASP A 201 -4.49 -12.17 6.76
C ASP A 201 -3.52 -11.12 7.33
N THR A 202 -3.58 -9.86 6.88
CA THR A 202 -2.83 -8.76 7.51
C THR A 202 -3.30 -8.50 8.94
N GLU A 203 -4.61 -8.55 9.22
CA GLU A 203 -5.15 -8.42 10.59
C GLU A 203 -4.65 -9.55 11.51
N LYS A 204 -4.67 -10.79 11.04
CA LYS A 204 -4.12 -11.93 11.80
C LYS A 204 -2.62 -11.76 12.07
N LEU A 205 -1.87 -11.25 11.08
CA LEU A 205 -0.44 -11.02 11.22
C LEU A 205 -0.17 -9.91 12.26
N MET A 206 -0.94 -8.82 12.23
CA MET A 206 -0.87 -7.76 13.23
C MET A 206 -1.16 -8.28 14.64
N ALA A 207 -2.23 -9.05 14.83
CA ALA A 207 -2.56 -9.65 16.12
C ALA A 207 -1.46 -10.60 16.62
N ARG A 208 -0.86 -11.40 15.74
CA ARG A 208 0.28 -12.27 16.07
C ARG A 208 1.52 -11.47 16.44
N ASN A 209 1.79 -10.36 15.76
CA ASN A 209 2.92 -9.49 16.07
C ASN A 209 2.77 -8.89 17.47
N GLN A 210 1.58 -8.39 17.81
CA GLN A 210 1.29 -7.87 19.15
C GLN A 210 1.51 -8.93 20.25
N GLN A 211 1.01 -10.15 20.06
CA GLN A 211 1.26 -11.26 20.98
C GLN A 211 2.76 -11.60 21.11
N MET A 212 3.54 -11.42 20.04
CA MET A 212 4.98 -11.65 20.06
C MET A 212 5.69 -10.57 20.86
N CYS A 213 5.32 -9.30 20.69
CA CYS A 213 5.84 -8.19 21.48
C CYS A 213 5.62 -8.43 22.98
N GLU A 214 4.40 -8.79 23.38
CA GLU A 214 4.08 -9.11 24.78
C GLU A 214 4.94 -10.25 25.33
N LYS A 215 5.12 -11.33 24.56
CA LYS A 215 5.99 -12.45 24.95
C LYS A 215 7.45 -12.03 25.04
N LEU A 216 7.90 -11.17 24.14
CA LEU A 216 9.27 -10.67 24.11
C LEU A 216 9.55 -9.82 25.36
N ASP A 217 8.60 -8.99 25.78
CA ASP A 217 8.71 -8.21 27.02
C ASP A 217 8.72 -9.11 28.27
N LEU A 218 7.88 -10.16 28.31
CA LEU A 218 7.95 -11.17 29.37
C LEU A 218 9.31 -11.88 29.41
N VAL A 219 9.86 -12.22 28.24
CA VAL A 219 11.19 -12.83 28.15
C VAL A 219 12.28 -11.87 28.62
N ARG A 220 12.23 -10.58 28.24
CA ARG A 220 13.15 -9.56 28.74
C ARG A 220 13.08 -9.43 30.26
N GLN A 221 11.88 -9.35 30.82
CA GLN A 221 11.69 -9.26 32.27
C GLN A 221 12.25 -10.50 32.98
N ARG A 222 11.95 -11.69 32.46
CA ARG A 222 12.46 -12.95 33.02
C ARG A 222 13.98 -13.04 32.89
N HIS A 223 14.55 -12.59 31.77
CA HIS A 223 15.98 -12.54 31.57
C HIS A 223 16.64 -11.64 32.62
N THR A 224 16.14 -10.42 32.83
CA THR A 224 16.66 -9.51 33.88
C THR A 224 16.57 -10.13 35.27
N SER A 225 15.45 -10.78 35.61
CA SER A 225 15.30 -11.48 36.89
C SER A 225 16.29 -12.63 37.02
N LEU A 226 16.48 -13.44 35.98
CA LEU A 226 17.43 -14.55 35.97
C LEU A 226 18.87 -14.06 36.04
N SER A 227 19.22 -12.96 35.36
CA SER A 227 20.54 -12.33 35.47
C SER A 227 20.84 -11.93 36.91
N HIS A 228 19.86 -11.34 37.61
CA HIS A 228 20.02 -10.98 39.02
C HIS A 228 20.18 -12.20 39.94
N GLU A 229 19.35 -13.24 39.75
CA GLU A 229 19.48 -14.48 40.51
C GLU A 229 20.80 -15.21 40.21
N PHE A 230 21.25 -15.19 38.95
CA PHE A 230 22.54 -15.74 38.55
C PHE A 230 23.70 -15.04 39.28
N ILE A 231 23.71 -13.70 39.31
CA ILE A 231 24.72 -12.92 40.04
C ILE A 231 24.71 -13.29 41.53
N LYS A 232 23.53 -13.40 42.16
CA LYS A 232 23.42 -13.83 43.57
C LYS A 232 24.00 -15.22 43.81
N VAL A 233 23.67 -16.19 42.95
CA VAL A 233 24.16 -17.57 43.10
C VAL A 233 25.66 -17.63 42.91
N VAL A 234 26.20 -16.95 41.90
CA VAL A 234 27.66 -16.87 41.68
C VAL A 234 28.34 -16.27 42.91
N ASN A 235 27.84 -15.13 43.43
CA ASN A 235 28.38 -14.51 44.64
C ASN A 235 28.30 -15.45 45.86
N LEU A 236 27.21 -16.20 46.01
CA LEU A 236 27.06 -17.15 47.12
C LEU A 236 28.07 -18.30 47.00
N VAL A 237 28.24 -18.86 45.80
CA VAL A 237 29.21 -19.94 45.53
C VAL A 237 30.63 -19.47 45.81
N GLU A 238 30.99 -18.28 45.33
CA GLU A 238 32.30 -17.67 45.60
C GLU A 238 32.53 -17.45 47.10
N ASN A 239 31.56 -16.86 47.81
CA ASN A 239 31.68 -16.62 49.25
C ASN A 239 31.81 -17.93 50.05
N VAL A 240 31.07 -18.98 49.67
CA VAL A 240 31.19 -20.29 50.31
C VAL A 240 32.55 -20.93 50.02
N ALA A 241 33.02 -20.90 48.77
CA ALA A 241 34.32 -21.43 48.39
C ALA A 241 35.47 -20.73 49.14
N VAL A 242 35.38 -19.41 49.30
CA VAL A 242 36.32 -18.60 50.08
C VAL A 242 36.25 -18.93 51.57
N SER A 243 35.05 -18.99 52.15
CA SER A 243 34.87 -19.30 53.58
C SER A 243 35.39 -20.69 53.97
N ARG A 244 35.41 -21.63 53.02
CA ARG A 244 35.94 -22.99 53.20
C ARG A 244 37.44 -23.11 52.87
N GLY A 245 38.08 -22.03 52.44
CA GLY A 245 39.50 -22.02 52.04
C GLY A 245 39.78 -22.81 50.75
N VAL A 246 38.76 -23.11 49.95
CA VAL A 246 38.89 -23.86 48.69
C VAL A 246 39.32 -22.94 47.54
N ALA A 247 39.01 -21.65 47.66
CA ALA A 247 39.41 -20.61 46.72
C ALA A 247 39.78 -19.33 47.46
N GLU A 248 40.63 -18.49 46.86
CA GLU A 248 40.88 -17.13 47.31
C GLU A 248 40.16 -16.14 46.40
N LYS A 249 39.73 -15.01 46.96
CA LYS A 249 39.16 -13.93 46.15
C LYS A 249 40.24 -13.34 45.26
N ASN A 250 39.88 -13.02 44.02
CA ASN A 250 40.81 -12.42 43.09
C ASN A 250 41.00 -10.92 43.40
N PRO A 251 42.18 -10.48 43.88
CA PRO A 251 42.40 -9.10 44.34
C PRO A 251 42.28 -8.08 43.20
N ARG A 252 42.55 -8.49 41.95
CA ARG A 252 42.36 -7.61 40.78
C ARG A 252 40.89 -7.32 40.51
N SER A 253 40.02 -8.33 40.72
CA SER A 253 38.58 -8.15 40.53
C SER A 253 37.95 -7.29 41.62
N GLU A 254 38.40 -7.43 42.87
CA GLU A 254 37.92 -6.58 43.98
C GLU A 254 38.37 -5.13 43.81
N ALA A 255 39.63 -4.90 43.40
CA ALA A 255 40.12 -3.56 43.12
C ALA A 255 39.37 -2.90 41.96
N ALA A 256 39.10 -3.64 40.88
CA ALA A 256 38.31 -3.13 39.75
C ALA A 256 36.86 -2.83 40.16
N ASN A 257 36.21 -3.70 40.93
CA ASN A 257 34.85 -3.46 41.43
C ASN A 257 34.79 -2.25 42.36
N ALA A 258 35.77 -2.08 43.26
CA ALA A 258 35.85 -0.92 44.14
C ALA A 258 36.04 0.38 43.36
N GLN A 259 36.85 0.35 42.29
CA GLN A 259 37.03 1.50 41.41
C GLN A 259 35.72 1.86 40.67
N ILE A 260 35.00 0.86 40.14
CA ILE A 260 33.71 1.05 39.48
C ILE A 260 32.68 1.64 40.45
N LEU A 261 32.60 1.14 41.68
CA LEU A 261 31.68 1.67 42.70
C LEU A 261 32.04 3.10 43.09
N ALA A 262 33.33 3.42 43.22
CA ALA A 262 33.77 4.78 43.53
C ALA A 262 33.43 5.77 42.39
N SER A 263 33.64 5.40 41.13
CA SER A 263 33.24 6.23 39.99
C SER A 263 31.72 6.39 39.90
N LEU A 264 30.96 5.33 40.19
CA LEU A 264 29.50 5.39 40.18
C LEU A 264 28.94 6.34 41.25
N GLU A 265 29.55 6.38 42.45
CA GLU A 265 29.13 7.32 43.50
C GLU A 265 29.44 8.78 43.13
N GLU A 266 30.55 9.01 42.42
CA GLU A 266 30.92 10.34 41.91
C GLU A 266 29.95 10.81 40.81
N ASP A 267 29.63 9.92 39.86
CA ASP A 267 28.72 10.20 38.75
C ASP A 267 27.24 10.27 39.18
N PHE A 268 26.88 9.49 40.21
CA PHE A 268 25.52 9.32 40.67
C PHE A 268 25.42 9.45 42.20
N PRO A 269 25.60 10.68 42.73
CA PRO A 269 25.43 10.92 44.16
C PRO A 269 23.96 10.69 44.53
N TRP A 270 23.68 9.52 45.09
CA TRP A 270 22.32 8.99 45.25
C TRP A 270 21.41 9.95 46.00
N GLU A 271 21.90 10.59 47.07
CA GLU A 271 21.11 11.54 47.85
C GLU A 271 20.66 12.76 47.03
N ALA A 272 21.54 13.30 46.18
CA ALA A 272 21.23 14.46 45.35
C ALA A 272 20.22 14.08 44.25
N TRP A 273 20.39 12.90 43.65
CA TRP A 273 19.45 12.34 42.69
C TRP A 273 18.09 12.04 43.31
N GLN A 274 18.06 11.46 44.50
CA GLN A 274 16.83 11.18 45.23
C GLN A 274 16.07 12.47 45.56
N ARG A 275 16.75 13.50 46.08
CA ARG A 275 16.15 14.84 46.28
C ARG A 275 15.57 15.41 45.00
N ARG A 276 16.26 15.25 43.86
CA ARG A 276 15.77 15.72 42.55
C ARG A 276 14.56 14.93 42.07
N ILE A 277 14.53 13.62 42.26
CA ILE A 277 13.37 12.77 41.94
C ILE A 277 12.16 13.18 42.78
N ASP A 278 12.36 13.41 44.08
CA ASP A 278 11.28 13.82 44.98
C ASP A 278 10.74 15.21 44.61
N LEU A 279 11.62 16.15 44.25
CA LEU A 279 11.21 17.46 43.71
C LEU A 279 10.41 17.30 42.40
N LEU A 280 10.84 16.44 41.48
CA LEU A 280 10.12 16.18 40.23
C LEU A 280 8.75 15.56 40.48
N ARG A 281 8.62 14.63 41.44
CA ARG A 281 7.31 14.05 41.81
C ARG A 281 6.36 15.13 42.30
N VAL A 282 6.82 16.01 43.19
CA VAL A 282 6.01 17.13 43.69
C VAL A 282 5.67 18.12 42.57
N TRP A 283 6.65 18.45 41.72
CA TRP A 283 6.47 19.39 40.62
C TRP A 283 5.48 18.86 39.57
N LEU A 284 5.58 17.59 39.18
CA LEU A 284 4.66 16.95 38.23
C LEU A 284 3.23 16.90 38.78
N SER A 285 3.08 16.57 40.07
CA SER A 285 1.79 16.60 40.77
C SER A 285 1.19 18.02 40.80
N THR A 286 2.05 19.02 41.01
CA THR A 286 1.64 20.42 41.03
C THR A 286 1.23 20.87 39.62
N LEU A 287 2.01 20.52 38.60
CA LEU A 287 1.74 20.85 37.21
C LEU A 287 0.44 20.20 36.72
N GLN A 288 0.17 18.93 37.05
CA GLN A 288 -1.11 18.28 36.78
C GLN A 288 -2.28 19.00 37.46
N ARG A 289 -2.10 19.47 38.70
CA ARG A 289 -3.11 20.23 39.43
C ARG A 289 -3.31 21.64 38.86
N THR A 290 -2.25 22.28 38.38
CA THR A 290 -2.30 23.64 37.80
C THR A 290 -2.56 23.66 36.29
N ASN A 291 -2.52 22.53 35.59
CA ASN A 291 -2.88 22.42 34.17
C ASN A 291 -4.35 22.77 33.92
N ALA A 292 -5.20 22.73 34.96
CA ALA A 292 -6.56 23.28 34.95
C ALA A 292 -6.62 24.82 34.99
N VAL A 293 -5.49 25.50 35.26
CA VAL A 293 -5.43 26.96 35.49
C VAL A 293 -4.48 27.66 34.49
N ALA A 294 -3.39 27.01 34.08
CA ALA A 294 -2.34 27.63 33.25
C ALA A 294 -2.67 27.70 31.74
N THR A 295 -3.57 26.87 31.24
CA THR A 295 -4.00 26.90 29.82
C THR A 295 -5.16 27.87 29.56
N GLY A 296 -5.70 28.53 30.59
CA GLY A 296 -6.89 29.39 30.46
C GLY A 296 -8.15 28.64 29.99
N ALA A 297 -8.07 27.32 29.83
CA ALA A 297 -9.18 26.45 29.52
C ALA A 297 -9.73 25.90 30.85
N PRO A 298 -11.02 26.10 31.16
CA PRO A 298 -11.63 25.41 32.30
C PRO A 298 -11.40 23.91 32.12
N ALA A 299 -11.11 23.22 33.23
CA ALA A 299 -11.05 21.76 33.25
C ALA A 299 -12.25 21.21 32.47
N PRO A 300 -12.06 20.30 31.50
CA PRO A 300 -13.18 19.72 30.77
C PRO A 300 -14.08 19.08 31.81
N SER A 301 -15.26 19.67 31.99
CA SER A 301 -16.37 18.96 32.58
C SER A 301 -16.58 17.74 31.69
N GLU A 302 -16.81 16.57 32.28
CA GLU A 302 -16.95 15.26 31.60
C GLU A 302 -18.06 15.22 30.51
N SER A 303 -18.69 16.35 30.19
CA SER A 303 -19.79 16.54 29.25
C SER A 303 -19.44 17.30 27.95
N GLU A 304 -18.21 17.78 27.74
CA GLU A 304 -17.83 18.54 26.52
C GLU A 304 -16.65 17.92 25.75
N GLN A 305 -16.48 16.61 25.81
CA GLN A 305 -15.42 15.88 25.11
C GLN A 305 -15.79 15.43 23.69
N GLU A 306 -16.91 15.89 23.16
CA GLU A 306 -17.35 15.64 21.78
C GLU A 306 -17.44 16.96 21.03
N GLY A 307 -16.45 17.28 20.18
CA GLY A 307 -16.71 18.18 19.05
C GLY A 307 -15.82 19.40 18.83
N ASN A 308 -14.70 19.57 19.54
CA ASN A 308 -13.67 20.54 19.12
C ASN A 308 -12.35 19.81 18.82
N SER A 309 -12.33 18.99 17.77
CA SER A 309 -11.06 18.64 17.13
C SER A 309 -10.43 19.93 16.62
N LEU A 310 -9.28 20.29 17.20
CA LEU A 310 -8.50 21.49 16.85
C LEU A 310 -7.99 21.45 15.39
N LEU A 311 -8.03 20.27 14.77
CA LEU A 311 -7.64 20.00 13.40
C LEU A 311 -8.83 19.41 12.66
N ASP A 312 -9.04 19.85 11.43
CA ASP A 312 -9.99 19.18 10.55
C ASP A 312 -9.46 17.78 10.21
N LYS A 313 -10.37 16.82 10.02
CA LYS A 313 -10.02 15.41 9.74
C LYS A 313 -9.10 15.25 8.53
N GLU A 314 -9.24 16.10 7.52
CA GLU A 314 -8.35 16.14 6.35
C GLU A 314 -6.92 16.58 6.71
N GLN A 315 -6.76 17.49 7.68
CA GLN A 315 -5.45 17.91 8.18
C GLN A 315 -4.80 16.81 9.03
N GLU A 316 -5.60 16.07 9.80
CA GLU A 316 -5.11 14.90 10.54
C GLU A 316 -4.61 13.80 9.59
N ASP A 317 -5.37 13.47 8.54
CA ASP A 317 -4.97 12.48 7.54
C ASP A 317 -3.69 12.91 6.78
N ALA A 318 -3.58 14.19 6.40
CA ALA A 318 -2.38 14.74 5.77
C ALA A 318 -1.16 14.70 6.70
N LEU A 319 -1.35 14.95 8.00
CA LEU A 319 -0.28 14.83 8.99
C LEU A 319 0.15 13.37 9.17
N VAL A 320 -0.77 12.41 9.18
CA VAL A 320 -0.44 10.99 9.24
C VAL A 320 0.37 10.56 8.01
N GLU A 321 -0.01 11.02 6.81
CA GLU A 321 0.76 10.76 5.59
C GLU A 321 2.18 11.33 5.68
N ILE A 322 2.34 12.60 6.09
CA ILE A 322 3.66 13.22 6.26
C ILE A 322 4.49 12.48 7.31
N LEU A 323 3.90 12.14 8.46
CA LEU A 323 4.60 11.46 9.54
C LEU A 323 5.02 10.04 9.14
N SER A 324 4.18 9.32 8.39
CA SER A 324 4.54 8.00 7.85
C SER A 324 5.70 8.08 6.85
N ALA A 325 5.68 9.04 5.93
CA ALA A 325 6.77 9.28 4.99
C ALA A 325 8.08 9.68 5.71
N GLN A 326 7.98 10.50 6.76
CA GLN A 326 9.12 10.85 7.60
C GLN A 326 9.67 9.64 8.37
N THR A 327 8.78 8.78 8.88
CA THR A 327 9.17 7.55 9.57
C THR A 327 9.92 6.62 8.62
N GLU A 328 9.42 6.42 7.40
CA GLU A 328 10.09 5.61 6.37
C GLU A 328 11.48 6.18 5.99
N ALA A 329 11.58 7.51 5.85
CA ALA A 329 12.86 8.16 5.56
C ALA A 329 13.89 8.00 6.71
N VAL A 330 13.43 8.10 7.96
CA VAL A 330 14.28 7.86 9.14
C VAL A 330 14.70 6.39 9.22
N GLU A 331 13.81 5.44 8.95
CA GLU A 331 14.13 4.02 8.90
C GLU A 331 15.16 3.70 7.80
N ALA A 332 14.99 4.24 6.59
CA ALA A 332 15.93 4.05 5.50
C ALA A 332 17.32 4.65 5.80
N THR A 333 17.37 5.85 6.39
CA THR A 333 18.64 6.49 6.76
C THR A 333 19.34 5.76 7.90
N THR A 334 18.62 5.33 8.93
CA THR A 334 19.19 4.53 10.03
C THR A 334 19.70 3.17 9.55
N GLN A 335 18.99 2.51 8.64
CA GLN A 335 19.45 1.26 8.03
C GLN A 335 20.71 1.49 7.18
N CYS A 336 20.76 2.57 6.39
CA CYS A 336 21.93 2.94 5.60
C CYS A 336 23.15 3.20 6.51
N LEU A 337 22.97 3.97 7.58
CA LEU A 337 24.01 4.23 8.57
C LEU A 337 24.52 2.94 9.21
N GLY A 338 23.62 2.06 9.66
CA GLY A 338 24.00 0.76 10.23
C GLY A 338 24.79 -0.11 9.24
N ASN A 339 24.45 -0.09 7.95
CA ASN A 339 25.24 -0.78 6.93
C ASN A 339 26.63 -0.16 6.76
N THR A 340 26.72 1.17 6.75
CA THR A 340 28.02 1.87 6.64
C THR A 340 28.91 1.62 7.86
N GLU A 341 28.35 1.56 9.07
CA GLU A 341 29.09 1.22 10.28
C GLU A 341 29.67 -0.20 10.19
N GLN A 342 28.85 -1.18 9.77
CA GLN A 342 29.34 -2.54 9.56
C GLN A 342 30.44 -2.63 8.50
N ASP A 343 30.34 -1.84 7.43
CA ASP A 343 31.37 -1.80 6.39
C ASP A 343 32.66 -1.15 6.89
N VAL A 344 32.58 -0.11 7.72
CA VAL A 344 33.73 0.49 8.41
C VAL A 344 34.37 -0.52 9.36
N GLU A 345 33.61 -1.23 10.18
CA GLU A 345 34.13 -2.28 11.08
C GLU A 345 34.87 -3.38 10.29
N ARG A 346 34.32 -3.80 9.14
CA ARG A 346 34.97 -4.77 8.25
C ARG A 346 36.29 -4.23 7.68
N LEU A 347 36.33 -2.96 7.29
CA LEU A 347 37.54 -2.30 6.78
C LEU A 347 38.59 -2.14 7.88
N GLU A 348 38.20 -1.75 9.09
CA GLU A 348 39.09 -1.63 10.25
C GLU A 348 39.69 -2.99 10.61
N ALA A 349 38.87 -4.04 10.69
CA ALA A 349 39.33 -5.40 10.94
C ALA A 349 40.31 -5.89 9.85
N ALA A 350 40.04 -5.57 8.57
CA ALA A 350 40.93 -5.89 7.46
C ALA A 350 42.27 -5.13 7.54
N LEU A 351 42.24 -3.86 7.92
CA LEU A 351 43.43 -3.04 8.13
C LEU A 351 44.27 -3.52 9.31
N GLU A 352 43.64 -3.91 10.42
CA GLU A 352 44.35 -4.53 11.55
C GLU A 352 44.99 -5.85 11.17
N CYS A 353 44.27 -6.72 10.45
CA CYS A 353 44.83 -7.96 9.91
C CYS A 353 46.04 -7.69 9.00
N ARG A 354 45.96 -6.67 8.15
CA ARG A 354 47.06 -6.27 7.27
C ARG A 354 48.26 -5.72 8.05
N ARG A 355 48.04 -4.89 9.08
CA ARG A 355 49.10 -4.37 9.96
C ARG A 355 49.80 -5.48 10.71
N ARG A 356 49.06 -6.44 11.29
CA ARG A 356 49.63 -7.61 11.98
C ARG A 356 50.50 -8.45 11.03
N ARG A 357 50.01 -8.76 9.82
CA ARG A 357 50.80 -9.48 8.79
C ARG A 357 52.04 -8.73 8.32
N SER A 358 52.01 -7.39 8.28
CA SER A 358 53.17 -6.58 7.93
C SER A 358 54.20 -6.51 9.05
N ALA A 359 53.76 -6.48 10.30
CA ALA A 359 54.64 -6.52 11.47
C ALA A 359 55.39 -7.86 11.59
N ASP A 360 54.73 -8.97 11.26
CA ASP A 360 55.36 -10.30 11.24
C ASP A 360 56.40 -10.44 10.12
N LYS A 361 56.20 -9.77 8.97
CA LYS A 361 57.18 -9.76 7.87
C LYS A 361 58.44 -8.95 8.15
N HIS A 362 58.42 -8.04 9.12
CA HIS A 362 59.59 -7.26 9.54
C HIS A 362 60.33 -7.86 10.75
N ARG A 363 59.84 -8.99 11.28
CA ARG A 363 60.47 -9.74 12.39
C ARG A 363 61.19 -11.02 11.94
N LEU A 364 61.19 -11.31 10.64
CA LEU A 364 62.03 -12.30 9.97
C LEU A 364 63.15 -11.57 9.23
#